data_AF-A0AAU4RSK1-F1
#
_entry.id   AF-A0AAU4RSK1-F1
#
_cell.length_a   1.000
_cell.length_b   1.000
_cell.length_c   1.000
_cell.angle_alpha   90.00
_cell.angle_beta   90.00
_cell.angle_gamma   90.00
#
_symmetry.space_group_name_H-M   'P 1'
#
loop_
_entity.id
_entity.type
_entity.pdbx_description
1 polymer ?
#
loop_
_entity_poly.entity_id
_entity_poly.type
_entity_poly.pdbx_seq_one_letter_code
_entity_poly.pdbx_strand_id
1 'polypeptide(L)'
;MSVASERTLLLRRLAEVRDPRDPRGRCFSLGSLLLVTLCATVAGFGSYRAMAQWAAAAGPVELLRLGLRPWGPFRLVRTPSADTLRRALTLARPAGLEVLLRVRGFDLETVAVDGKVLRGFGSSESAAVTVIGAMAQDGALVAQQRVADKSNEIPALAPLLSVLDCMGWGGGDGGRTAHAGGDGEGTGGGDGARTSCWW
;
A
#
# COMPACT_ATOMS: atom_id res chain seq x y z
N MET A 1 21.34 -3.19 2.78
CA MET A 1 20.93 -2.83 1.39
C MET A 1 21.21 -1.36 1.17
N SER A 2 21.54 -0.93 -0.06
CA SER A 2 21.78 0.51 -0.34
C SER A 2 20.45 1.25 -0.48
N VAL A 3 20.37 2.48 0.02
CA VAL A 3 19.21 3.39 -0.10
C VAL A 3 18.76 3.56 -1.55
N ALA A 4 19.70 3.49 -2.52
CA ALA A 4 19.38 3.56 -3.94
C ALA A 4 18.57 2.33 -4.43
N SER A 5 18.86 1.15 -3.90
CA SER A 5 18.17 -0.11 -4.22
C SER A 5 16.76 -0.12 -3.64
N GLU A 6 16.59 0.35 -2.41
CA GLU A 6 15.29 0.47 -1.73
C GLU A 6 14.36 1.45 -2.45
N ARG A 7 14.87 2.61 -2.85
CA ARG A 7 14.11 3.57 -3.67
C ARG A 7 13.62 2.95 -4.97
N THR A 8 14.47 2.17 -5.63
CA THR A 8 14.16 1.54 -6.91
C THR A 8 13.10 0.46 -6.73
N LEU A 9 13.19 -0.31 -5.66
CA LEU A 9 12.18 -1.29 -5.27
C LEU A 9 10.83 -0.61 -5.00
N LEU A 10 10.82 0.48 -4.23
CA LEU A 10 9.61 1.23 -3.92
C LEU A 10 8.93 1.77 -5.19
N LEU A 11 9.71 2.36 -6.11
CA LEU A 11 9.18 2.82 -7.39
C LEU A 11 8.63 1.70 -8.27
N ARG A 12 9.26 0.51 -8.24
CA ARG A 12 8.74 -0.67 -8.95
C ARG A 12 7.41 -1.14 -8.36
N ARG A 13 7.31 -1.25 -7.04
CA ARG A 13 6.06 -1.61 -6.34
C ARG A 13 4.95 -0.60 -6.61
N LEU A 14 5.26 0.69 -6.54
CA LEU A 14 4.32 1.76 -6.90
C LEU A 14 3.87 1.72 -8.36
N ALA A 15 4.66 1.12 -9.26
CA ALA A 15 4.28 0.93 -10.66
C ALA A 15 3.34 -0.28 -10.88
N GLU A 16 3.22 -1.20 -9.91
CA GLU A 16 2.25 -2.30 -9.94
C GLU A 16 0.82 -1.79 -9.73
N VAL A 17 0.67 -0.60 -9.12
CA VAL A 17 -0.64 0.04 -8.91
C VAL A 17 -1.24 0.42 -10.26
N ARG A 18 -2.36 -0.20 -10.62
CA ARG A 18 -3.10 0.11 -11.85
C ARG A 18 -3.46 1.59 -11.89
N ASP A 19 -3.08 2.27 -12.97
CA ASP A 19 -3.40 3.68 -13.18
C ASP A 19 -4.84 3.86 -13.71
N PRO A 20 -5.77 4.40 -12.90
CA PRO A 20 -7.18 4.54 -13.26
C PRO A 20 -7.46 5.81 -14.10
N ARG A 21 -6.49 6.70 -14.27
CA ARG A 21 -6.66 7.97 -14.99
C ARG A 21 -6.83 7.73 -16.48
N ASP A 22 -7.42 8.66 -17.23
CA ASP A 22 -7.44 8.57 -18.70
C ASP A 22 -5.99 8.57 -19.27
N PRO A 23 -5.62 7.72 -20.25
CA PRO A 23 -4.32 7.78 -20.94
C PRO A 23 -4.03 9.13 -21.62
N ARG A 24 -5.06 9.84 -22.06
CA ARG A 24 -4.93 11.16 -22.69
C ARG A 24 -4.51 12.19 -21.64
N GLY A 25 -3.44 12.92 -21.92
CA GLY A 25 -2.94 13.98 -21.04
C GLY A 25 -2.13 13.51 -19.83
N ARG A 26 -1.74 12.23 -19.75
CA ARG A 26 -0.84 11.74 -18.69
C ARG A 26 0.57 12.32 -18.88
N CYS A 27 0.91 13.32 -18.09
CA CYS A 27 2.28 13.87 -18.03
C CYS A 27 3.16 13.16 -17.00
N PHE A 28 2.55 12.51 -15.99
CA PHE A 28 3.24 11.91 -14.86
C PHE A 28 2.76 10.47 -14.64
N SER A 29 3.67 9.54 -14.37
CA SER A 29 3.30 8.19 -13.93
C SER A 29 2.60 8.24 -12.56
N LEU A 30 1.70 7.28 -12.30
CA LEU A 30 1.00 7.22 -11.03
C LEU A 30 1.99 7.01 -9.88
N GLY A 31 2.94 6.10 -10.04
CA GLY A 31 3.97 5.82 -9.04
C GLY A 31 4.79 7.05 -8.64
N SER A 32 5.17 7.92 -9.58
CA SER A 32 5.89 9.15 -9.23
C SER A 32 5.01 10.15 -8.47
N LEU A 33 3.72 10.26 -8.81
CA LEU A 33 2.79 11.11 -8.05
C LEU A 33 2.55 10.59 -6.64
N LEU A 34 2.41 9.27 -6.47
CA LEU A 34 2.27 8.63 -5.18
C LEU A 34 3.53 8.82 -4.33
N LEU A 35 4.72 8.67 -4.93
CA LEU A 35 5.98 8.87 -4.22
C LEU A 35 6.16 10.34 -3.79
N VAL A 36 5.86 11.30 -4.66
CA VAL A 36 5.87 12.73 -4.31
C VAL A 36 4.93 13.01 -3.14
N THR A 37 3.72 12.46 -3.19
CA THR A 37 2.72 12.62 -2.12
C THR A 37 3.22 12.02 -0.81
N LEU A 38 3.79 10.81 -0.85
CA LEU A 38 4.31 10.12 0.31
C LEU A 38 5.45 10.92 0.97
N CYS A 39 6.43 11.37 0.18
CA CYS A 39 7.54 12.16 0.70
C CYS A 39 7.07 13.49 1.29
N ALA A 40 6.16 14.19 0.63
CA ALA A 40 5.58 15.43 1.14
C ALA A 40 4.80 15.21 2.45
N THR A 41 4.05 14.10 2.55
CA THR A 41 3.28 13.75 3.76
C THR A 41 4.20 13.46 4.94
N VAL A 42 5.26 12.69 4.72
CA VAL A 42 6.28 12.41 5.75
C VAL A 42 7.00 13.69 6.18
N ALA A 43 7.19 14.64 5.26
CA ALA A 43 7.72 15.97 5.57
C ALA A 43 6.70 16.91 6.24
N GLY A 44 5.48 16.46 6.55
CA GLY A 44 4.45 17.23 7.26
C GLY A 44 3.51 18.06 6.38
N PHE A 45 3.58 17.93 5.05
CA PHE A 45 2.72 18.68 4.13
C PHE A 45 1.40 17.93 3.88
N GLY A 46 0.38 18.23 4.69
CA GLY A 46 -0.90 17.50 4.69
C GLY A 46 -1.97 17.95 3.68
N SER A 47 -1.72 18.95 2.83
CA SER A 47 -2.69 19.41 1.82
C SER A 47 -2.14 19.29 0.41
N TYR A 48 -3.01 19.08 -0.60
CA TYR A 48 -2.58 18.97 -2.01
C TYR A 48 -1.77 20.20 -2.48
N ARG A 49 -2.13 21.39 -2.00
CA ARG A 49 -1.40 22.63 -2.30
C ARG A 49 -0.02 22.61 -1.65
N ALA A 50 0.05 22.23 -0.38
CA ALA A 50 1.30 22.14 0.37
C ALA A 50 2.25 21.08 -0.24
N MET A 51 1.71 19.93 -0.68
CA MET A 51 2.48 18.89 -1.38
C MET A 51 3.02 19.38 -2.73
N ALA A 52 2.22 20.11 -3.51
CA ALA A 52 2.67 20.69 -4.77
C ALA A 52 3.74 21.77 -4.56
N GLN A 53 3.62 22.59 -3.50
CA GLN A 53 4.63 23.56 -3.10
C GLN A 53 5.93 22.88 -2.68
N TRP A 54 5.85 21.80 -1.88
CA TRP A 54 7.00 21.00 -1.52
C TRP A 54 7.71 20.42 -2.75
N ALA A 55 6.95 19.89 -3.72
CA ALA A 55 7.51 19.40 -4.98
C ALA A 55 8.11 20.52 -5.82
N ALA A 56 7.52 21.72 -5.85
CA ALA A 56 8.05 22.88 -6.55
C ALA A 56 9.35 23.44 -5.93
N ALA A 57 9.53 23.25 -4.62
CA ALA A 57 10.74 23.66 -3.90
C ALA A 57 11.89 22.65 -4.02
N ALA A 58 11.62 21.42 -4.49
CA ALA A 58 12.63 20.39 -4.66
C ALA A 58 13.55 20.68 -5.86
N GLY A 59 14.85 20.41 -5.71
CA GLY A 59 15.83 20.58 -6.77
C GLY A 59 15.68 19.56 -7.91
N PRO A 60 16.30 19.81 -9.08
CA PRO A 60 16.17 18.92 -10.24
C PRO A 60 16.62 17.48 -9.97
N VAL A 61 17.65 17.29 -9.14
CA VAL A 61 18.17 15.97 -8.78
C VAL A 61 17.17 15.20 -7.92
N GLU A 62 16.54 15.87 -6.95
CA GLU A 62 15.50 15.31 -6.10
C GLU A 62 14.28 14.90 -6.92
N LEU A 63 13.85 15.75 -7.85
CA LEU A 63 12.72 15.44 -8.74
C LEU A 63 12.99 14.19 -9.60
N LEU A 64 14.21 14.04 -10.11
CA LEU A 64 14.61 12.82 -10.83
C LEU A 64 14.61 11.59 -9.91
N ARG A 65 15.06 11.74 -8.66
CA ARG A 65 15.00 10.67 -7.64
C ARG A 65 13.57 10.27 -7.29
N LEU A 66 12.62 11.22 -7.32
CA LEU A 66 11.20 10.98 -7.15
C LEU A 66 10.54 10.32 -8.40
N GLY A 67 11.33 10.02 -9.43
CA GLY A 67 10.86 9.36 -10.63
C GLY A 67 10.17 10.30 -11.62
N LEU A 68 10.27 11.63 -11.43
CA LEU A 68 9.83 12.59 -12.45
C LEU A 68 10.82 12.57 -13.63
N ARG A 69 10.31 12.84 -14.83
CA ARG A 69 11.09 12.76 -16.06
C ARG A 69 11.24 14.15 -16.68
N PRO A 70 12.41 14.48 -17.24
CA PRO A 70 12.58 15.68 -18.05
C PRO A 70 11.60 15.69 -19.22
N TRP A 71 11.10 16.87 -19.58
CA TRP A 71 10.15 17.04 -20.67
C TRP A 71 10.51 18.24 -21.56
N GLY A 72 10.21 18.12 -22.85
CA GLY A 72 10.44 19.17 -23.85
C GLY A 72 11.91 19.34 -24.27
N PRO A 73 12.19 20.27 -25.19
CA PRO A 73 13.51 20.47 -25.79
C PRO A 73 14.57 20.92 -24.77
N PHE A 74 14.15 21.63 -23.72
CA PHE A 74 15.04 22.13 -22.67
C PHE A 74 15.27 21.15 -21.52
N ARG A 75 14.72 19.92 -21.59
CA ARG A 75 14.85 18.87 -20.57
C ARG A 75 14.55 19.36 -19.13
N LEU A 76 13.55 20.23 -18.99
CA LEU A 76 13.12 20.71 -17.68
C LEU A 76 12.27 19.63 -17.00
N VAL A 77 12.50 19.42 -15.70
CA VAL A 77 11.68 18.50 -14.91
C VAL A 77 10.43 19.24 -14.46
N ARG A 78 9.27 18.81 -14.94
CA ARG A 78 7.98 19.41 -14.55
C ARG A 78 7.60 18.93 -13.15
N THR A 79 7.03 19.81 -12.35
CA THR A 79 6.46 19.49 -11.03
C THR A 79 4.95 19.32 -11.13
N PRO A 80 4.36 18.39 -10.35
CA PRO A 80 2.92 18.17 -10.38
C PRO A 80 2.18 19.32 -9.68
N SER A 81 1.08 19.79 -10.28
CA SER A 81 0.19 20.75 -9.64
C SER A 81 -0.67 20.09 -8.55
N ALA A 82 -1.21 20.90 -7.64
CA ALA A 82 -2.13 20.43 -6.59
C ALA A 82 -3.34 19.68 -7.17
N ASP A 83 -3.88 20.16 -8.29
CA ASP A 83 -5.00 19.53 -8.97
C ASP A 83 -4.62 18.18 -9.63
N THR A 84 -3.37 18.06 -10.10
CA THR A 84 -2.84 16.79 -10.62
C THR A 84 -2.72 15.75 -9.52
N LEU A 85 -2.19 16.15 -8.35
CA LEU A 85 -2.10 15.28 -7.17
C LEU A 85 -3.49 14.86 -6.70
N ARG A 86 -4.40 15.83 -6.55
CA ARG A 86 -5.79 15.58 -6.15
C ARG A 86 -6.46 14.56 -7.07
N ARG A 87 -6.45 14.77 -8.39
CA ARG A 87 -7.04 13.82 -9.36
C ARG A 87 -6.44 12.42 -9.23
N ALA A 88 -5.12 12.32 -9.11
CA ALA A 88 -4.46 11.03 -9.00
C ALA A 88 -4.84 10.29 -7.72
N LEU A 89 -4.86 11.00 -6.59
CA LEU A 89 -5.15 10.42 -5.27
C LEU A 89 -6.63 10.08 -5.08
N THR A 90 -7.54 10.91 -5.60
CA THR A 90 -8.98 10.62 -5.54
C THR A 90 -9.36 9.41 -6.40
N LEU A 91 -8.66 9.17 -7.51
CA LEU A 91 -8.94 8.03 -8.38
C LEU A 91 -8.19 6.75 -7.94
N ALA A 92 -7.08 6.88 -7.22
CA ALA A 92 -6.32 5.74 -6.71
C ALA A 92 -7.18 4.95 -5.73
N ARG A 93 -7.35 3.64 -6.00
CA ARG A 93 -8.10 2.76 -5.09
C ARG A 93 -7.23 2.39 -3.89
N PRO A 94 -7.73 2.48 -2.65
CA PRO A 94 -6.99 2.11 -1.45
C PRO A 94 -6.39 0.69 -1.51
N ALA A 95 -7.18 -0.29 -1.98
CA ALA A 95 -6.71 -1.68 -2.15
C ALA A 95 -5.49 -1.80 -3.06
N GLY A 96 -5.39 -0.96 -4.11
CA GLY A 96 -4.23 -0.94 -5.00
C GLY A 96 -2.96 -0.43 -4.32
N LEU A 97 -3.07 0.32 -3.22
CA LEU A 97 -1.93 0.85 -2.47
C LEU A 97 -1.40 -0.11 -1.41
N GLU A 98 -2.06 -1.23 -1.16
CA GLU A 98 -1.59 -2.26 -0.21
C GLU A 98 -0.25 -2.86 -0.62
N VAL A 99 0.15 -2.72 -1.89
CA VAL A 99 1.50 -3.06 -2.35
C VAL A 99 2.59 -2.35 -1.53
N LEU A 100 2.29 -1.16 -0.99
CA LEU A 100 3.20 -0.40 -0.13
C LEU A 100 3.42 -1.08 1.22
N LEU A 101 2.42 -1.82 1.72
CA LEU A 101 2.54 -2.59 2.94
C LEU A 101 3.46 -3.79 2.76
N ARG A 102 3.77 -4.21 1.51
CA ARG A 102 4.59 -5.40 1.21
C ARG A 102 5.99 -5.06 0.69
N VAL A 103 6.43 -3.81 0.86
CA VAL A 103 7.75 -3.36 0.36
C VAL A 103 8.90 -3.99 1.14
N ARG A 104 8.65 -4.42 2.38
CA ARG A 104 9.62 -5.14 3.21
C ARG A 104 9.06 -6.52 3.56
N GLY A 105 9.93 -7.48 3.86
CA GLY A 105 9.52 -8.73 4.49
C GLY A 105 9.16 -8.47 5.95
N PHE A 106 8.26 -9.29 6.50
CA PHE A 106 7.84 -9.19 7.89
C PHE A 106 8.01 -10.54 8.57
N ASP A 107 8.35 -10.48 9.85
CA ASP A 107 8.19 -11.61 10.74
C ASP A 107 6.76 -11.56 11.30
N LEU A 108 5.99 -12.60 11.03
CA LEU A 108 4.58 -12.70 11.37
C LEU A 108 4.37 -13.77 12.47
N GLU A 109 5.22 -13.80 13.49
CA GLU A 109 4.99 -14.64 14.67
C GLU A 109 3.84 -14.10 15.53
N THR A 110 3.84 -12.78 15.79
CA THR A 110 2.80 -12.09 16.55
C THR A 110 2.39 -10.79 15.87
N VAL A 111 1.09 -10.54 15.81
CA VAL A 111 0.51 -9.36 15.16
C VAL A 111 -0.43 -8.66 16.14
N ALA A 112 -0.24 -7.37 16.34
CA ALA A 112 -1.19 -6.53 17.04
C ALA A 112 -2.28 -6.05 16.08
N VAL A 113 -3.54 -6.12 16.49
CA VAL A 113 -4.67 -5.60 15.71
C VAL A 113 -5.33 -4.46 16.47
N ASP A 114 -5.53 -3.33 15.81
CA ASP A 114 -6.16 -2.15 16.39
C ASP A 114 -7.12 -1.44 15.41
N GLY A 115 -8.18 -0.85 15.95
CA GLY A 115 -9.19 -0.09 15.22
C GLY A 115 -8.89 1.41 15.22
N LYS A 116 -8.76 2.00 14.03
CA LYS A 116 -8.51 3.43 13.83
C LYS A 116 -9.65 4.12 13.10
N VAL A 117 -10.24 5.11 13.76
CA VAL A 117 -11.19 6.04 13.14
C VAL A 117 -10.43 7.19 12.48
N LEU A 118 -10.59 7.36 11.17
CA LEU A 118 -9.90 8.40 10.41
C LEU A 118 -10.56 9.76 10.66
N ARG A 119 -9.80 10.68 11.26
CA ARG A 119 -10.25 12.07 11.46
C ARG A 119 -10.34 12.82 10.14
N GLY A 120 -11.32 13.71 10.04
CA GLY A 120 -11.58 14.49 8.82
C GLY A 120 -12.32 13.72 7.72
N PHE A 121 -12.76 12.49 8.02
CA PHE A 121 -13.64 11.69 7.17
C PHE A 121 -15.01 11.52 7.84
N GLY A 122 -16.06 11.57 7.03
CA GLY A 122 -17.45 11.59 7.47
C GLY A 122 -18.10 12.98 7.32
N SER A 123 -19.43 13.00 7.25
CA SER A 123 -20.26 14.20 7.23
C SER A 123 -21.51 13.94 8.07
N SER A 124 -22.45 14.90 8.14
CA SER A 124 -23.77 14.64 8.72
C SER A 124 -24.52 13.49 8.02
N GLU A 125 -24.16 13.20 6.77
CA GLU A 125 -24.82 12.20 5.92
C GLU A 125 -23.98 10.94 5.69
N SER A 126 -22.72 10.92 6.13
CA SER A 126 -21.80 9.80 5.89
C SER A 126 -21.02 9.46 7.15
N ALA A 127 -21.02 8.17 7.51
CA ALA A 127 -20.30 7.67 8.68
C ALA A 127 -18.80 8.00 8.59
N ALA A 128 -18.17 8.15 9.76
CA ALA A 128 -16.73 8.22 9.85
C ALA A 128 -16.11 6.93 9.27
N VAL A 129 -14.95 7.07 8.63
CA VAL A 129 -14.25 5.90 8.07
C VAL A 129 -13.45 5.24 9.18
N THR A 130 -13.79 4.00 9.50
CA THR A 130 -13.05 3.15 10.45
C THR A 130 -12.25 2.09 9.71
N VAL A 131 -11.03 1.85 10.13
CA VAL A 131 -10.10 0.86 9.56
C VAL A 131 -9.49 0.06 10.70
N ILE A 132 -9.41 -1.25 10.57
CA ILE A 132 -8.59 -2.09 11.45
C ILE A 132 -7.23 -2.34 10.79
N GLY A 133 -6.16 -2.22 11.55
CA GLY A 133 -4.79 -2.41 11.08
C GLY A 133 -4.13 -3.57 11.82
N ALA A 134 -3.40 -4.40 11.08
CA ALA A 134 -2.53 -5.44 11.60
C ALA A 134 -1.08 -4.95 11.56
N MET A 135 -0.41 -4.96 12.71
CA MET A 135 0.95 -4.46 12.90
C MET A 135 1.87 -5.58 13.41
N ALA A 136 3.01 -5.77 12.74
CA ALA A 136 4.05 -6.69 13.17
C ALA A 136 4.78 -6.15 14.42
N GLN A 137 5.55 -7.02 15.07
CA GLN A 137 6.24 -6.70 16.33
C GLN A 137 7.27 -5.56 16.21
N ASP A 138 7.81 -5.35 15.01
CA ASP A 138 8.73 -4.25 14.69
C ASP A 138 8.01 -2.90 14.42
N GLY A 139 6.68 -2.87 14.55
CA GLY A 139 5.85 -1.69 14.33
C GLY A 139 5.42 -1.48 12.88
N ALA A 140 5.74 -2.38 11.96
CA ALA A 140 5.30 -2.26 10.58
C ALA A 140 3.82 -2.63 10.40
N LEU A 141 3.05 -1.78 9.72
CA LEU A 141 1.68 -2.11 9.30
C LEU A 141 1.75 -3.13 8.14
N VAL A 142 1.26 -4.34 8.36
CA VAL A 142 1.37 -5.47 7.42
C VAL A 142 0.10 -5.69 6.59
N ALA A 143 -1.06 -5.39 7.18
CA ALA A 143 -2.34 -5.42 6.51
C ALA A 143 -3.30 -4.41 7.14
N GLN A 144 -4.33 -4.03 6.40
CA GLN A 144 -5.40 -3.18 6.91
C GLN A 144 -6.72 -3.56 6.25
N GLN A 145 -7.83 -3.36 6.95
CA GLN A 145 -9.17 -3.63 6.43
C GLN A 145 -10.12 -2.51 6.84
N ARG A 146 -10.85 -1.94 5.87
CA ARG A 146 -11.90 -0.96 6.17
C ARG A 146 -13.10 -1.67 6.81
N VAL A 147 -13.61 -1.09 7.89
CA VAL A 147 -14.89 -1.45 8.50
C VAL A 147 -16.02 -0.81 7.68
N ALA A 148 -17.04 -1.60 7.33
CA ALA A 148 -18.17 -1.09 6.56
C ALA A 148 -18.98 -0.05 7.38
N ASP A 149 -19.59 0.92 6.70
CA ASP A 149 -20.18 2.13 7.31
C ASP A 149 -21.28 1.89 8.37
N LYS A 150 -21.85 0.69 8.41
CA LYS A 150 -22.86 0.25 9.39
C LYS A 150 -22.47 -1.06 10.09
N SER A 151 -21.17 -1.31 10.20
CA SER A 151 -20.60 -2.51 10.81
C SER A 151 -19.67 -2.12 11.97
N ASN A 152 -19.20 -3.12 12.70
CA ASN A 152 -18.20 -2.98 13.76
C ASN A 152 -16.92 -3.74 13.37
N GLU A 153 -15.92 -3.70 14.24
CA GLU A 153 -14.58 -4.23 13.95
C GLU A 153 -14.54 -5.76 13.87
N ILE A 154 -15.42 -6.45 14.59
CA ILE A 154 -15.43 -7.93 14.70
C ILE A 154 -15.64 -8.60 13.32
N PRO A 155 -16.65 -8.24 12.50
CA PRO A 155 -16.80 -8.76 11.14
C PRO A 155 -15.66 -8.38 10.20
N ALA A 156 -15.00 -7.24 10.42
CA ALA A 156 -13.86 -6.82 9.61
C ALA A 156 -12.60 -7.62 9.95
N LEU A 157 -12.51 -8.22 11.14
CA LEU A 157 -11.37 -9.01 11.58
C LEU A 157 -11.19 -10.28 10.74
N ALA A 158 -12.28 -11.00 10.44
CA ALA A 158 -12.21 -12.25 9.67
C ALA A 158 -11.48 -12.10 8.31
N PRO A 159 -11.84 -11.16 7.42
CA PRO A 159 -11.10 -10.97 6.18
C PRO A 159 -9.66 -10.50 6.39
N LEU A 160 -9.38 -9.74 7.47
CA LEU A 160 -8.01 -9.35 7.81
C LEU A 160 -7.15 -10.57 8.20
N LEU A 161 -7.69 -11.49 9.00
CA LEU A 161 -7.00 -12.73 9.40
C LEU A 161 -6.71 -13.61 8.18
N SER A 162 -7.67 -13.76 7.26
CA SER A 162 -7.44 -14.52 6.02
C SER A 162 -6.27 -13.95 5.20
N VAL A 163 -6.10 -12.63 5.17
CA VAL A 163 -4.96 -11.98 4.50
C VAL A 163 -3.66 -12.30 5.24
N LEU A 164 -3.65 -12.27 6.58
CA LEU A 164 -2.48 -12.63 7.39
C LEU A 164 -2.07 -14.09 7.20
N ASP A 165 -3.03 -15.03 7.18
CA ASP A 165 -2.79 -16.46 6.95
C ASP A 165 -2.11 -16.68 5.58
N CYS A 166 -2.60 -16.00 4.53
CA CYS A 166 -1.97 -16.05 3.20
C CYS A 166 -0.55 -15.48 3.17
N MET A 167 -0.22 -14.59 4.10
CA MET A 167 1.14 -14.03 4.24
C MET A 167 2.05 -14.90 5.13
N GLY A 168 1.54 -16.01 5.66
CA GLY A 168 2.30 -16.94 6.50
C GLY A 168 2.26 -16.62 7.99
N TRP A 169 1.29 -15.81 8.45
CA TRP A 169 1.00 -15.70 9.88
C TRP A 169 0.49 -17.06 10.38
N GLY A 170 1.34 -17.77 11.12
CA GLY A 170 0.93 -18.95 11.87
C GLY A 170 0.25 -18.46 13.13
N GLY A 171 -1.08 -18.36 13.10
CA GLY A 171 -1.87 -17.88 14.24
C GLY A 171 -1.42 -18.48 15.57
N GLY A 172 -1.65 -17.73 16.66
CA GLY A 172 -1.27 -18.08 18.03
C GLY A 172 -1.97 -19.34 18.57
N ASP A 173 -1.73 -20.48 17.95
CA ASP A 173 -1.96 -21.80 18.50
C ASP A 173 -0.69 -22.16 19.27
N GLY A 174 -0.75 -22.01 20.59
CA GLY A 174 0.07 -22.82 21.46
C GLY A 174 -0.17 -24.30 21.10
N GLY A 175 0.80 -24.92 20.44
CA GLY A 175 0.89 -26.37 20.26
C GLY A 175 0.12 -26.95 19.07
N ARG A 176 0.80 -27.00 17.91
CA ARG A 176 0.88 -28.23 17.12
C ARG A 176 2.07 -28.17 16.18
N THR A 177 3.22 -28.53 16.73
CA THR A 177 4.31 -29.11 15.93
C THR A 177 3.74 -30.36 15.25
N ALA A 178 3.50 -30.28 13.94
CA ALA A 178 3.28 -31.47 13.14
C ALA A 178 4.60 -32.27 13.15
N HIS A 179 4.67 -33.29 14.01
CA HIS A 179 5.66 -34.33 13.89
C HIS A 179 5.42 -35.05 12.55
N ALA A 180 6.32 -34.83 11.60
CA ALA A 180 6.48 -35.72 10.45
C ALA A 180 7.18 -36.99 10.94
N GLY A 181 6.39 -37.97 11.39
CA GLY A 181 6.75 -39.39 11.43
C GLY A 181 6.29 -40.05 10.12
N GLY A 182 7.16 -40.86 9.52
CA GLY A 182 7.12 -41.23 8.10
C GLY A 182 6.12 -42.30 7.65
N ASP A 183 6.30 -42.57 6.36
CA ASP A 183 6.08 -43.79 5.59
C ASP A 183 4.68 -44.08 5.01
N GLY A 184 4.64 -44.21 3.67
CA GLY A 184 3.55 -44.87 2.95
C GLY A 184 3.25 -44.31 1.54
N GLU A 185 3.66 -45.06 0.52
CA GLU A 185 3.31 -44.90 -0.91
C GLU A 185 1.81 -44.75 -1.20
N GLY A 186 1.48 -44.03 -2.27
CA GLY A 186 0.12 -44.02 -2.83
C GLY A 186 -0.11 -43.00 -3.94
N THR A 187 -0.08 -43.49 -5.18
CA THR A 187 -0.39 -42.82 -6.44
C THR A 187 -1.77 -42.14 -6.49
N GLY A 188 -1.90 -41.00 -7.19
CA GLY A 188 -3.20 -40.50 -7.65
C GLY A 188 -3.18 -39.04 -8.04
N GLY A 189 -3.40 -38.75 -9.33
CA GLY A 189 -3.46 -37.39 -9.87
C GLY A 189 -4.61 -36.57 -9.29
N GLY A 190 -4.39 -35.25 -9.24
CA GLY A 190 -5.39 -34.28 -8.83
C GLY A 190 -4.85 -32.89 -9.12
N ASP A 191 -5.46 -32.27 -10.12
CA ASP A 191 -5.20 -30.91 -10.59
C ASP A 191 -5.13 -29.92 -9.41
N GLY A 192 -3.91 -29.48 -9.10
CA GLY A 192 -3.65 -28.50 -8.05
C GLY A 192 -4.07 -27.12 -8.54
N ALA A 193 -5.37 -26.85 -8.45
CA ALA A 193 -5.93 -25.52 -8.60
C ALA A 193 -5.21 -24.59 -7.61
N ARG A 194 -4.22 -23.87 -8.14
CA ARG A 194 -3.66 -22.67 -7.51
C ARG A 194 -4.83 -21.70 -7.38
N THR A 195 -5.49 -21.73 -6.23
CA THR A 195 -6.43 -20.70 -5.80
C THR A 195 -5.64 -19.41 -5.76
N SER A 196 -5.82 -18.68 -6.83
CA SER A 196 -5.14 -17.46 -7.13
C SER A 196 -5.71 -16.42 -6.15
N CYS A 197 -4.94 -16.11 -5.12
CA CYS A 197 -5.24 -15.04 -4.18
C CYS A 197 -5.06 -13.69 -4.91
N TRP A 198 -6.03 -13.36 -5.74
CA TRP A 198 -6.19 -12.05 -6.36
C TRP A 198 -7.59 -11.55 -6.03
N TRP A 199 -7.64 -10.53 -5.18
CA TRP A 199 -8.75 -9.59 -5.16
C TRP A 199 -8.54 -8.56 -6.27
#